data_AF-A0A7Y5DS12-F1
#
_entry.id   AF-A0A7Y5DS12-F1
#
_cell.length_a   1.000
_cell.length_b   1.000
_cell.length_c   1.000
_cell.angle_alpha   90.00
_cell.angle_beta   90.00
_cell.angle_gamma   90.00
#
_symmetry.space_group_name_H-M   'P 1'
#
loop_
_entity.id
_entity.type
_entity.pdbx_description
1 polymer ?
#
loop_
_entity_poly.entity_id
_entity_poly.type
_entity_poly.pdbx_seq_one_letter_code
_entity_poly.pdbx_strand_id
1 'polypeptide(L)' 'AIVAAIIAMAAGMDMAVIAEGVETQGQLDFVRGKRCHEVQGYFLCRPQPAAQIGEFLGLKPRD' A
#
# COMPACT_ATOMS: atom_id res chain seq x y z
N ALA A 1 -9.65 -4.43 -15.30
CA ALA A 1 -9.09 -3.80 -16.53
C ALA A 1 -8.39 -2.48 -16.21
N ILE A 2 -9.07 -1.47 -15.66
CA ILE A 2 -8.51 -0.12 -15.40
C ILE A 2 -7.27 -0.14 -14.50
N VAL A 3 -7.32 -0.82 -13.34
CA VAL A 3 -6.17 -0.87 -12.40
C VAL A 3 -4.89 -1.36 -13.08
N ALA A 4 -4.98 -2.42 -13.89
CA ALA A 4 -3.82 -2.97 -14.60
C ALA A 4 -3.28 -2.00 -15.67
N ALA A 5 -4.15 -1.25 -16.34
CA ALA A 5 -3.74 -0.23 -17.31
C ALA A 5 -3.01 0.93 -16.62
N ILE A 6 -3.52 1.41 -15.48
CA ILE A 6 -2.88 2.48 -14.70
C ILE A 6 -1.48 2.06 -14.23
N ILE A 7 -1.35 0.85 -13.68
CA ILE A 7 -0.05 0.33 -13.23
C ILE A 7 0.93 0.22 -14.41
N ALA A 8 0.49 -0.27 -15.57
CA ALA A 8 1.33 -0.37 -16.76
C ALA A 8 1.75 1.01 -17.30
N MET A 9 0.84 2.00 -17.30
CA MET A 9 1.15 3.37 -17.72
C MET A 9 2.19 4.00 -16.81
N ALA A 10 2.00 3.91 -15.49
CA ALA A 10 2.94 4.47 -14.52
C ALA A 10 4.33 3.82 -14.61
N ALA A 11 4.39 2.49 -14.82
CA ALA A 11 5.65 1.79 -15.06
C ALA A 11 6.38 2.32 -16.31
N GLY A 12 5.65 2.64 -17.39
CA GLY A 12 6.22 3.25 -18.59
C GLY A 12 6.70 4.69 -18.41
N MET A 13 6.25 5.36 -17.34
CA MET A 13 6.60 6.75 -16.99
C MET A 13 7.61 6.85 -15.84
N ASP A 14 8.11 5.71 -15.33
CA ASP A 14 8.95 5.64 -14.13
C ASP A 14 8.29 6.30 -12.90
N MET A 15 6.96 6.13 -12.77
CA MET A 15 6.17 6.66 -11.67
C MET A 15 5.78 5.56 -10.68
N ALA A 16 5.86 5.88 -9.39
CA ALA A 16 5.32 5.04 -8.33
C ALA A 16 3.78 5.06 -8.34
N VAL A 17 3.18 3.93 -7.95
CA VAL A 17 1.72 3.79 -7.79
C VAL A 17 1.43 3.10 -6.47
N ILE A 18 0.53 3.72 -5.70
CA ILE A 18 -0.05 3.14 -4.50
C ILE A 18 -1.46 2.60 -4.79
N ALA A 19 -1.72 1.36 -4.39
CA ALA A 19 -3.06 0.78 -4.38
C ALA A 19 -3.71 1.05 -3.01
N GLU A 20 -4.67 1.98 -2.98
CA GLU A 20 -5.43 2.32 -1.78
C GLU A 20 -6.72 1.47 -1.65
N GLY A 21 -7.18 1.27 -0.42
CA GLY A 21 -8.43 0.54 -0.12
C GLY A 21 -8.31 -0.99 -0.19
N VAL A 22 -7.12 -1.57 0.03
CA VAL A 22 -6.96 -3.03 0.08
C VAL A 22 -7.49 -3.59 1.42
N GLU A 23 -8.55 -4.38 1.36
CA GLU A 23 -9.27 -4.93 2.52
C GLU A 23 -9.17 -6.46 2.62
N THR A 24 -8.77 -7.14 1.55
CA THR A 24 -8.71 -8.61 1.48
C THR A 24 -7.39 -9.10 0.89
N GLN A 25 -7.01 -10.34 1.24
CA GLN A 25 -5.84 -11.01 0.66
C GLN A 25 -5.92 -11.11 -0.87
N GLY A 26 -7.11 -11.40 -1.42
CA GLY A 26 -7.29 -11.49 -2.88
C GLY A 26 -7.04 -10.17 -3.62
N GLN A 27 -7.37 -9.03 -3.01
CA GLN A 27 -7.03 -7.70 -3.56
C GLN A 27 -5.53 -7.44 -3.49
N LEU A 28 -4.88 -7.78 -2.37
CA LEU A 28 -3.43 -7.67 -2.22
C LEU A 28 -2.69 -8.51 -3.28
N ASP A 29 -3.10 -9.76 -3.44
CA ASP A 29 -2.51 -10.68 -4.42
C ASP A 29 -2.71 -10.17 -5.86
N PHE A 30 -3.89 -9.61 -6.16
CA PHE A 30 -4.17 -9.02 -7.46
C PHE A 30 -3.21 -7.86 -7.80
N VAL A 31 -3.08 -6.86 -6.92
CA VAL A 31 -2.23 -5.69 -7.18
C VAL A 31 -0.75 -6.06 -7.17
N ARG A 32 -0.34 -6.98 -6.29
CA ARG A 32 1.03 -7.52 -6.25
C ARG A 32 1.38 -8.27 -7.53
N GLY A 33 0.47 -9.09 -8.05
CA GLY A 33 0.63 -9.79 -9.33
C GLY A 33 0.72 -8.86 -10.54
N LYS A 34 0.26 -7.61 -10.41
CA LYS A 34 0.42 -6.55 -11.42
C LYS A 34 1.67 -5.68 -11.22
N ARG A 35 2.52 -5.99 -10.23
CA ARG A 35 3.72 -5.23 -9.86
C ARG A 35 3.43 -3.83 -9.30
N CYS A 36 2.27 -3.65 -8.66
CA CYS A 36 2.08 -2.52 -7.74
C CYS A 36 2.74 -2.90 -6.41
N HIS A 37 3.72 -2.10 -5.98
CA HIS A 37 4.59 -2.40 -4.84
C HIS A 37 4.21 -1.63 -3.58
N GLU A 38 3.41 -0.58 -3.70
CA GLU A 38 2.92 0.22 -2.58
C GLU A 38 1.43 -0.03 -2.40
N VAL A 39 1.02 -0.29 -1.16
CA VAL A 39 -0.35 -0.66 -0.82
C VAL A 39 -0.77 0.01 0.47
N GLN A 40 -1.98 0.56 0.49
CA GLN A 40 -2.66 1.04 1.69
C GLN A 40 -4.03 0.38 1.81
N GLY A 41 -4.37 -0.07 3.01
CA GLY A 41 -5.73 -0.51 3.28
C GLY A 41 -5.85 -1.24 4.61
N TYR A 42 -7.10 -1.47 5.02
CA TYR A 42 -7.42 -2.07 6.32
C TYR A 42 -6.94 -3.50 6.46
N PHE A 43 -6.65 -4.18 5.35
CA PHE A 43 -6.00 -5.49 5.38
C PHE A 43 -4.63 -5.46 6.05
N LEU A 44 -3.87 -4.37 5.84
CA LEU A 44 -2.53 -4.20 6.44
C LEU A 44 -2.61 -3.58 7.82
N CYS A 45 -3.31 -2.45 7.93
CA CYS A 45 -3.47 -1.72 9.18
C CYS A 45 -4.62 -0.70 9.06
N ARG A 46 -5.37 -0.49 10.14
CA ARG A 46 -6.27 0.67 10.23
C ARG A 46 -5.47 1.95 10.48
N PRO A 47 -5.96 3.14 10.08
CA PRO A 47 -5.34 4.40 10.46
C PRO A 47 -5.08 4.46 11.97
N GLN A 48 -3.84 4.76 12.35
CA GLN A 48 -3.42 4.81 13.75
C GLN A 48 -3.38 6.26 14.25
N PRO A 49 -3.76 6.52 15.51
CA PRO A 49 -3.48 7.80 16.15
C PRO A 49 -1.97 8.11 16.16
N ALA A 50 -1.61 9.39 16.16
CA ALA A 50 -0.21 9.82 16.18
C ALA A 50 0.58 9.25 17.37
N ALA A 51 -0.07 9.08 18.52
CA ALA A 51 0.55 8.50 19.71
C ALA A 51 0.89 6.99 19.56
N GLN A 52 0.25 6.28 18.63
CA GLN A 52 0.36 4.83 18.47
C GLN A 52 1.15 4.42 17.21
N ILE A 53 1.30 5.32 16.23
CA ILE A 53 1.98 4.99 14.96
C ILE A 53 3.45 4.58 15.17
N GLY A 54 4.12 5.15 16.17
CA GLY A 54 5.51 4.80 16.48
C GLY A 54 5.68 3.34 16.85
N GLU A 55 4.77 2.79 17.67
CA GLU A 55 4.75 1.38 18.05
C GLU A 55 4.48 0.48 16.84
N PHE A 56 3.48 0.84 16.02
CA PHE A 56 3.17 0.12 14.77
C PHE A 56 4.37 0.08 13.81
N LEU A 57 5.11 1.18 13.68
CA LEU A 57 6.29 1.27 12.83
C LEU A 57 7.56 0.66 13.46
N GLY A 58 7.49 0.16 14.70
CA GLY A 58 8.64 -0.37 15.42
C GLY A 58 9.70 0.69 15.78
N LEU A 59 9.30 1.96 15.86
CA LEU A 59 10.19 3.05 16.25
C LEU A 59 10.49 2.94 17.75
N LYS A 60 11.76 3.11 18.11
CA LYS A 60 12.16 3.32 19.49
C LYS A 60 11.83 4.77 19.91
N PRO A 61 11.42 5.01 21.17
CA PRO A 61 11.31 6.37 21.70
C PRO A 61 12.63 7.12 21.45
N ARG A 62 12.53 8.37 21.00
CA ARG A 62 13.69 9.25 20.93
C ARG A 62 13.88 9.84 22.33
N ASP A 63 15.06 9.61 22.91
CA ASP A 63 15.49 10.24 24.17
C ASP A 63 15.56 11.77 24.06
#